data_AF-A0A8J9S568-F1
#
_entry.id   AF-A0A8J9S568-F1
#
_cell.length_a   1.000
_cell.length_b   1.000
_cell.length_c   1.000
_cell.angle_alpha   90.00
_cell.angle_beta   90.00
_cell.angle_gamma   90.00
#
_symmetry.space_group_name_H-M   'P 1'
#
loop_
_entity.id
_entity.type
_entity.pdbx_description
1 polymer ?
#
loop_
_entity_poly.entity_id
_entity_poly.type
_entity_poly.pdbx_seq_one_letter_code
_entity_poly.pdbx_strand_id
1 'polypeptide(L)'
;MIAIALYLSVAVMAFSFVFDHWTIVDSMYFAVVTFTTIGYGDLTPDTYAGRIFTCIFALSGVACLGIALGVIGNHIIEAQETAVSQTSALAKA
;
A
#
# COMPACT_ATOMS: atom_id res chain seq x y z
N MET A 1 -7.61 3.51 -4.31
CA MET A 1 -6.54 3.33 -5.32
C MET A 1 -5.77 4.61 -5.63
N ILE A 2 -6.42 5.72 -6.02
CA ILE A 2 -5.74 7.01 -6.29
C ILE A 2 -4.93 7.50 -5.07
N ALA A 3 -5.48 7.39 -3.86
CA ALA A 3 -4.77 7.78 -2.62
C ALA A 3 -3.47 6.99 -2.39
N ILE A 4 -3.44 5.69 -2.72
CA ILE A 4 -2.23 4.86 -2.62
C ILE A 4 -1.19 5.32 -3.65
N ALA A 5 -1.61 5.60 -4.89
CA ALA A 5 -0.69 6.08 -5.92
C ALA A 5 -0.05 7.42 -5.55
N LEU A 6 -0.83 8.35 -4.99
CA LEU A 6 -0.32 9.62 -4.47
C LEU A 6 0.63 9.41 -3.27
N TYR A 7 0.25 8.54 -2.33
CA TYR A 7 1.08 8.21 -1.18
C TYR A 7 2.43 7.63 -1.58
N LEU A 8 2.46 6.67 -2.52
CA LEU A 8 3.69 6.11 -3.06
C LEU A 8 4.51 7.17 -3.81
N SER A 9 3.88 8.01 -4.63
CA SER A 9 4.59 9.06 -5.38
C SER A 9 5.30 10.05 -4.43
N VAL A 10 4.63 10.45 -3.35
CA VAL A 10 5.22 11.30 -2.31
C VAL A 10 6.36 10.58 -1.59
N ALA A 11 6.20 9.28 -1.29
CA ALA A 11 7.24 8.49 -0.66
C ALA A 11 8.49 8.37 -1.52
N VAL A 12 8.35 8.10 -2.83
CA VAL A 12 9.48 8.04 -3.77
C VAL A 12 10.23 9.37 -3.81
N MET A 13 9.50 10.48 -3.87
CA MET A 13 10.10 11.82 -3.85
C MET A 13 10.85 12.07 -2.54
N ALA A 14 10.25 11.72 -1.39
CA ALA A 14 10.87 11.88 -0.09
C ALA A 14 12.12 11.01 0.07
N PHE A 15 12.07 9.74 -0.35
CA PHE A 15 13.23 8.85 -0.31
C PHE A 15 14.36 9.30 -1.24
N SER A 16 14.01 9.79 -2.44
CA SER A 16 15.01 10.31 -3.39
C SER A 16 15.72 11.57 -2.87
N PHE A 17 15.05 12.35 -2.01
CA PHE A 17 15.65 13.55 -1.38
C PHE A 17 16.39 13.24 -0.08
N VAL A 18 15.98 12.20 0.66
CA VAL A 18 16.62 11.79 1.91
C VAL A 18 17.87 10.95 1.65
N PHE A 19 17.87 10.16 0.57
CA PHE A 19 18.97 9.28 0.18
C PHE A 19 19.60 9.76 -1.13
N ASP A 20 20.49 10.75 -1.05
CA ASP A 20 21.17 11.37 -2.20
C ASP A 20 21.92 10.38 -3.11
N HIS A 21 22.30 9.22 -2.57
CA HIS A 21 23.04 8.18 -3.30
C HIS A 21 22.13 7.16 -4.00
N TRP A 22 20.82 7.19 -3.77
CA TRP A 22 19.86 6.30 -4.42
C TRP A 22 19.37 6.89 -5.73
N THR A 23 19.27 6.06 -6.76
CA THR A 23 18.56 6.47 -7.97
C THR A 23 17.06 6.59 -7.69
N ILE A 24 16.32 7.26 -8.57
CA ILE A 24 14.85 7.31 -8.49
C ILE A 24 14.27 5.89 -8.55
N VAL A 25 14.90 4.99 -9.31
CA VAL A 25 14.47 3.59 -9.43
C VAL A 25 14.66 2.85 -8.12
N ASP A 26 15.81 3.04 -7.45
CA ASP A 26 16.09 2.42 -6.14
C ASP A 26 15.11 2.94 -5.08
N SER A 27 14.84 4.24 -5.07
CA SER A 27 13.85 4.86 -4.19
C SER A 27 12.43 4.33 -4.44
N MET A 28 12.06 4.14 -5.71
CA MET A 28 10.77 3.55 -6.08
C MET A 28 10.68 2.09 -5.63
N TYR A 29 11.71 1.31 -5.90
CA TYR A 29 11.80 -0.09 -5.49
C TYR A 29 11.69 -0.22 -3.97
N PHE A 30 12.47 0.54 -3.20
CA PHE A 30 12.44 0.52 -1.75
C PHE A 30 11.07 0.92 -1.19
N ALA A 31 10.45 1.99 -1.74
CA ALA A 31 9.13 2.45 -1.32
C ALA A 31 8.06 1.36 -1.54
N VAL A 32 8.07 0.71 -2.71
CA VAL A 32 7.11 -0.35 -3.05
C VAL A 32 7.32 -1.57 -2.16
N VAL A 33 8.55 -2.09 -2.08
CA VAL A 33 8.90 -3.27 -1.28
C VAL A 33 8.56 -3.09 0.19
N THR A 34 8.77 -1.89 0.72
CA THR A 34 8.42 -1.54 2.11
C THR A 34 6.91 -1.42 2.28
N PHE A 35 6.20 -0.74 1.36
CA PHE A 35 4.74 -0.60 1.41
C PHE A 35 4.01 -1.94 1.30
N THR A 36 4.50 -2.84 0.45
CA THR A 36 3.95 -4.19 0.28
C THR A 36 4.43 -5.15 1.37
N THR A 37 5.20 -4.68 2.36
CA THR A 37 5.72 -5.49 3.48
C THR A 37 6.63 -6.65 3.06
N ILE A 38 7.21 -6.60 1.85
CA ILE A 38 8.12 -7.65 1.35
C ILE A 38 9.48 -7.55 2.07
N GLY A 39 10.05 -6.34 2.14
CA GLY A 39 11.23 -6.04 2.94
C GLY A 39 12.46 -6.91 2.64
N TYR A 40 12.93 -6.97 1.39
CA TYR A 40 14.10 -7.78 1.01
C TYR A 40 15.39 -7.44 1.78
N GLY A 41 15.55 -6.19 2.20
CA GLY A 41 16.69 -5.74 3.02
C GLY A 41 18.00 -5.56 2.24
N ASP A 42 17.94 -5.61 0.91
CA ASP A 42 19.03 -5.30 -0.01
C ASP A 42 19.34 -3.79 -0.06
N LEU A 43 18.31 -2.96 0.00
CA LEU A 43 18.44 -1.53 0.26
C LEU A 43 18.00 -1.22 1.69
N THR A 44 18.83 -0.49 2.44
CA THR A 44 18.51 -0.11 3.81
C THR A 44 18.93 1.32 4.12
N PRO A 45 18.17 2.02 4.97
CA PRO A 45 18.53 3.35 5.45
C PRO A 45 19.80 3.29 6.32
N ASP A 46 20.83 3.97 5.84
CA ASP A 46 22.15 4.14 6.44
C ASP A 46 22.17 5.24 7.51
N THR A 47 21.34 6.27 7.34
CA THR A 47 21.23 7.39 8.29
C THR A 47 20.19 7.17 9.40
N TYR A 48 20.46 7.71 10.60
CA TYR A 48 19.49 7.67 11.71
C TYR A 48 18.15 8.36 11.35
N ALA A 49 18.22 9.50 10.65
CA ALA A 49 17.03 10.21 10.19
C ALA A 49 16.23 9.39 9.16
N GLY A 50 16.92 8.78 8.18
CA GLY A 50 16.30 7.92 7.19
C GLY A 50 15.63 6.68 7.79
N ARG A 51 16.20 6.11 8.86
CA ARG A 51 15.59 5.01 9.61
C ARG A 51 14.28 5.42 10.27
N ILE A 52 14.27 6.53 11.00
CA ILE A 52 13.06 7.05 11.66
C ILE A 52 11.98 7.38 10.62
N PHE A 53 12.36 8.03 9.52
CA PHE A 53 11.46 8.33 8.41
C PHE A 53 10.85 7.05 7.82
N THR A 54 11.67 6.03 7.56
CA THR A 54 11.23 4.73 7.05
C THR A 54 10.27 4.04 8.02
N CYS A 55 10.49 4.11 9.33
CA CYS A 55 9.58 3.55 10.33
C CYS A 55 8.19 4.22 10.30
N ILE A 56 8.16 5.56 10.22
CA ILE A 56 6.90 6.31 10.12
C ILE A 56 6.18 5.98 8.81
N PHE A 57 6.92 5.90 7.71
CA PHE A 57 6.40 5.47 6.42
C PHE A 57 5.82 4.05 6.51
N ALA A 58 6.54 3.07 7.05
CA ALA A 58 6.07 1.70 7.17
C ALA A 58 4.78 1.59 8.01
N LEU A 59 4.72 2.27 9.16
CA LEU A 59 3.53 2.27 10.02
C LEU A 59 2.31 2.88 9.33
N SER A 60 2.48 4.02 8.65
CA SER A 60 1.39 4.66 7.90
C SER A 60 1.00 3.86 6.65
N GLY A 61 1.95 3.19 6.00
CA GLY A 61 1.75 2.35 4.83
C GLY A 61 0.88 1.14 5.14
N VAL A 62 1.15 0.43 6.25
CA VAL A 62 0.35 -0.72 6.68
C VAL A 62 -1.11 -0.32 6.96
N ALA A 63 -1.34 0.83 7.62
CA ALA A 63 -2.69 1.33 7.84
C ALA A 63 -3.41 1.64 6.52
N CYS A 64 -2.73 2.28 5.56
CA CYS A 64 -3.28 2.59 4.24
C CYS A 64 -3.62 1.31 3.45
N LEU A 65 -2.73 0.31 3.48
CA LEU A 65 -2.94 -0.98 2.84
C LEU A 65 -4.16 -1.71 3.44
N GLY A 66 -4.30 -1.70 4.77
CA GLY A 66 -5.43 -2.29 5.47
C GLY A 66 -6.78 -1.68 5.07
N ILE A 67 -6.84 -0.35 4.97
CA ILE A 67 -8.06 0.35 4.51
C ILE A 67 -8.40 -0.05 3.07
N ALA A 68 -7.41 -0.13 2.19
CA ALA A 68 -7.64 -0.51 0.79
C ALA A 68 -8.16 -1.95 0.67
N LEU A 69 -7.59 -2.88 1.45
CA LEU A 69 -8.10 -4.25 1.53
C LEU A 69 -9.53 -4.29 2.07
N GLY A 70 -9.87 -3.46 3.06
CA GLY A 70 -11.24 -3.34 3.59
C GLY A 70 -12.25 -2.87 2.53
N VAL A 71 -11.90 -1.86 1.74
CA VAL A 71 -12.76 -1.37 0.64
C VAL A 71 -12.99 -2.46 -0.41
N ILE A 72 -11.92 -3.17 -0.81
CA ILE A 72 -12.04 -4.28 -1.78
C ILE A 72 -12.88 -5.40 -1.18
N GLY A 73 -12.67 -5.75 0.08
CA GLY A 73 -13.44 -6.76 0.79
C GLY A 73 -14.94 -6.46 0.82
N ASN A 74 -15.31 -5.21 1.13
CA ASN A 74 -16.70 -4.79 1.15
C ASN A 74 -17.36 -4.91 -0.23
N HIS A 75 -16.68 -4.50 -1.30
CA HIS A 75 -17.21 -4.67 -2.67
C HIS A 75 -17.40 -6.14 -3.07
N ILE A 76 -16.53 -7.04 -2.59
CA ILE A 76 -16.70 -8.47 -2.82
C ILE A 76 -17.93 -9.00 -2.06
N ILE A 77 -18.11 -8.59 -0.81
CA ILE A 77 -19.25 -9.00 0.02
C ILE A 77 -20.57 -8.50 -0.60
N GLU A 78 -20.65 -7.23 -0.99
CA GLU A 78 -21.84 -6.64 -1.65
C GLU A 78 -22.19 -7.37 -2.96
N ALA A 79 -21.19 -7.75 -3.74
CA ALA A 79 -21.40 -8.53 -4.96
C ALA A 79 -22.00 -9.91 -4.66
N GLN A 80 -21.59 -10.54 -3.55
CA GLN A 80 -22.15 -11.83 -3.12
C GLN A 80 -23.58 -11.69 -2.60
N GLU A 81 -23.88 -10.67 -1.80
CA GLU A 81 -25.25 -10.43 -1.31
C GLU A 81 -26.25 -10.22 -2.46
N THR A 82 -25.83 -9.51 -3.50
CA THR A 82 -26.64 -9.29 -4.71
C THR A 82 -26.92 -10.60 -5.45
N ALA A 83 -25.91 -11.47 -5.61
CA ALA A 83 -26.08 -12.77 -6.28
C ALA A 83 -26.98 -13.73 -5.48
N VAL A 84 -26.83 -13.75 -4.15
CA VAL A 84 -27.65 -14.58 -3.26
C VAL A 84 -29.11 -14.12 -3.26
N SER A 85 -29.36 -12.81 -3.21
CA SER A 85 -30.72 -12.25 -3.22
C SER A 85 -31.46 -12.57 -4.53
N GLN A 86 -30.82 -12.46 -5.69
CA GLN A 86 -31.41 -12.86 -6.98
C GLN A 86 -31.77 -14.35 -7.03
N THR A 87 -30.86 -15.22 -6.56
CA THR A 87 -31.12 -16.67 -6.54
C THR A 87 -32.31 -17.02 -5.65
N SER A 88 -32.44 -16.35 -4.49
CA SER A 88 -33.57 -16.53 -3.59
C SER A 88 -34.91 -16.01 -4.14
N ALA A 89 -34.87 -14.99 -5.00
CA ALA A 89 -36.05 -14.46 -5.68
C ALA A 89 -36.51 -15.41 -6.80
N LEU A 90 -35.58 -15.95 -7.58
CA LEU A 90 -35.87 -16.95 -8.62
C LEU A 90 -36.42 -18.26 -8.04
N ALA A 91 -35.92 -18.69 -6.87
CA ALA A 91 -36.41 -19.90 -6.20
C ALA A 91 -37.83 -19.76 -5.63
N LYS A 92 -38.36 -18.55 -5.49
CA LYS A 92 -39.72 -18.27 -4.99
C LYS A 92 -40.75 -18.03 -6.10
N ALA A 93 -40.30 -17.85 -7.35
CA ALA A 93 -41.16 -17.71 -8.52
C ALA A 93 -41.50 -19.08 -9.11
#